data_AF-A0A421JHF2-F1
#
_entry.id   AF-A0A421JHF2-F1
#
_cell.length_a   1.000
_cell.length_b   1.000
_cell.length_c   1.000
_cell.angle_alpha   90.00
_cell.angle_beta   90.00
_cell.angle_gamma   90.00
#
_symmetry.space_group_name_H-M   'P 1'
#
loop_
_entity.id
_entity.type
_entity.pdbx_description
1 polymer ?
#
loop_
_entity_poly.entity_id
_entity_poly.type
_entity_poly.pdbx_seq_one_letter_code
_entity_poly.pdbx_strand_id
1 'polypeptide(L)'
;MSLKENEIIQHVLLTISKSKGNFETFKSSITSGDYSSKSCSFFTRTLIWKGCLITKSLNINEWESRLHDSRVVYHQLTKRSDMQVPWWELSHDHYLYQTKQDLRKTASIRRKQSQSFRSPTPSAAPRRSSSLSGKTTLARIKNIDHDPLQSMSRSSTPSPGGEEMTPTEQDIELLQAIVLDIDRLFPGEEFFQNSNGSSATSSSGTSATHSAVSIKRHLVEILYVWSKCNLGYKQGIHEILGLIYYSLYQESIFIPQTNTISVDDLKILKLYDLNYLNHDLFTILNGFIMTSGIFGKFYENETNLLTTIEDFNIKFMKIDQFIHYNLTSKLKLESQLWIIRYLRLLLLREIIDLETTISIWDKLIASSVSIPDLILFMIIQLLIQIKPDLIASDFSECLSLLLHYPIKKTIKENNSPEIFINNLYKDSIKLYQARNEDLKLYELGNKLNVKYNPNLKISMSYTNSARSSMSSINSNGSTTRVSSEISTSRMESKAEKLQFEKMRLEMRLKKKAQEMIKH
;
A
#
# COMPACT_ATOMS: atom_id res chain seq x y z
N MET A 1 -33.30 -8.14 -11.68
CA MET A 1 -32.11 -7.51 -11.07
C MET A 1 -31.98 -8.09 -9.68
N SER A 2 -30.85 -8.72 -9.36
CA SER A 2 -30.57 -9.26 -8.02
C SER A 2 -30.50 -8.12 -7.00
N LEU A 3 -30.76 -8.45 -5.73
CA LEU A 3 -30.73 -7.50 -4.61
C LEU A 3 -29.38 -6.76 -4.55
N LYS A 4 -28.28 -7.46 -4.88
CA LYS A 4 -26.91 -6.93 -4.84
C LYS A 4 -26.64 -5.87 -5.92
N GLU A 5 -27.20 -6.01 -7.12
CA GLU A 5 -27.01 -5.02 -8.19
C GLU A 5 -27.69 -3.68 -7.86
N ASN A 6 -28.93 -3.73 -7.37
CA ASN A 6 -29.67 -2.54 -6.96
C ASN A 6 -28.98 -1.83 -5.80
N GLU A 7 -28.46 -2.59 -4.83
CA GLU A 7 -27.69 -2.06 -3.71
C GLU A 7 -26.42 -1.34 -4.19
N ILE A 8 -25.65 -1.93 -5.10
CA ILE A 8 -24.46 -1.29 -5.70
C ILE A 8 -24.84 0.02 -6.39
N ILE A 9 -25.87 0.02 -7.23
CA ILE A 9 -26.33 1.23 -7.94
C ILE A 9 -26.73 2.31 -6.95
N GLN A 10 -27.56 1.95 -5.97
CA GLN A 10 -28.01 2.87 -4.93
C GLN A 10 -26.81 3.45 -4.16
N HIS A 11 -25.85 2.61 -3.78
CA HIS A 11 -24.70 3.04 -2.99
C HIS A 11 -23.81 4.02 -3.76
N VAL A 12 -23.56 3.74 -5.04
CA VAL A 12 -22.78 4.61 -5.92
C VAL A 12 -23.50 5.95 -6.13
N LEU A 13 -24.80 5.94 -6.43
CA LEU A 13 -25.57 7.17 -6.65
C LEU A 13 -25.65 8.03 -5.39
N LEU A 14 -25.85 7.43 -4.21
CA LEU A 14 -25.80 8.14 -2.93
C LEU A 14 -24.42 8.74 -2.65
N THR A 15 -23.35 8.01 -2.99
CA THR A 15 -21.97 8.50 -2.87
C THR A 15 -21.73 9.73 -3.74
N ILE A 16 -22.13 9.66 -5.03
CA ILE A 16 -22.01 10.78 -5.98
C ILE A 16 -22.83 11.98 -5.53
N SER A 17 -24.05 11.74 -5.02
CA SER A 17 -24.91 12.81 -4.50
C SER A 17 -24.27 13.51 -3.29
N LYS A 18 -23.78 12.74 -2.30
CA LYS A 18 -23.12 13.29 -1.11
C LYS A 18 -21.84 14.05 -1.42
N SER A 19 -21.08 13.62 -2.42
CA SER A 19 -19.89 14.34 -2.90
C SER A 19 -20.21 15.49 -3.86
N LYS A 20 -21.50 15.70 -4.22
CA LYS A 20 -21.96 16.66 -5.23
C LYS A 20 -21.29 16.45 -6.60
N GLY A 21 -20.94 15.20 -6.93
CA GLY A 21 -20.18 14.85 -8.12
C GLY A 21 -18.71 15.30 -8.13
N ASN A 22 -18.22 15.93 -7.04
CA ASN A 22 -16.84 16.40 -6.97
C ASN A 22 -15.91 15.29 -6.45
N PHE A 23 -14.90 14.94 -7.25
CA PHE A 23 -13.99 13.86 -6.93
C PHE A 23 -13.03 14.15 -5.77
N GLU A 24 -12.60 15.40 -5.60
CA GLU A 24 -11.76 15.80 -4.47
C GLU A 24 -12.54 15.81 -3.15
N THR A 25 -13.81 16.22 -3.18
CA THR A 25 -14.71 16.08 -2.01
C THR A 25 -14.87 14.61 -1.63
N PHE A 26 -15.02 13.72 -2.61
CA PHE A 26 -15.07 12.28 -2.36
C PHE A 26 -13.79 11.76 -1.72
N LYS A 27 -12.61 12.06 -2.28
CA LYS A 27 -11.31 11.71 -1.68
C LYS A 27 -11.16 12.27 -0.27
N SER A 28 -11.55 13.52 -0.05
CA SER A 28 -11.53 14.16 1.26
C SER A 28 -12.38 13.38 2.27
N SER A 29 -13.58 12.93 1.89
CA SER A 29 -14.45 12.12 2.76
C SER A 29 -13.86 10.76 3.15
N ILE A 30 -13.05 10.15 2.28
CA ILE A 30 -12.32 8.90 2.60
C ILE A 30 -11.23 9.20 3.63
N THR A 31 -10.42 10.23 3.36
CA THR A 31 -9.30 10.60 4.24
C THR A 31 -9.75 11.12 5.61
N SER A 32 -10.89 11.82 5.69
CA SER A 32 -11.49 12.29 6.95
C SER A 32 -12.05 11.14 7.80
N GLY A 33 -12.46 10.05 7.15
CA GLY A 33 -13.12 8.88 7.75
C GLY A 33 -14.64 8.85 7.55
N ASP A 34 -15.23 9.86 6.91
CA ASP A 34 -16.69 9.98 6.72
C ASP A 34 -17.24 8.98 5.68
N TYR A 35 -16.38 8.49 4.79
CA TYR A 35 -16.68 7.43 3.83
C TYR A 35 -15.84 6.18 4.16
N SER A 36 -16.38 5.32 5.03
CA SER A 36 -15.77 4.07 5.49
C SER A 36 -16.84 2.99 5.66
N SER A 37 -16.45 1.72 5.75
CA SER A 37 -17.37 0.58 5.87
C SER A 37 -18.27 0.62 7.12
N LYS A 38 -17.90 1.42 8.12
CA LYS A 38 -18.61 1.52 9.40
C LYS A 38 -19.31 2.86 9.60
N SER A 39 -18.76 3.93 9.06
CA SER A 39 -19.34 5.28 9.18
C SER A 39 -20.34 5.61 8.06
N CYS A 40 -20.37 4.82 6.98
CA CYS A 40 -21.21 5.06 5.81
C CYS A 40 -21.96 3.78 5.42
N SER A 41 -23.29 3.81 5.50
CA SER A 41 -24.14 2.66 5.15
C SER A 41 -24.10 2.28 3.68
N PHE A 42 -23.71 3.22 2.81
CA PHE A 42 -23.60 3.04 1.37
C PHE A 42 -22.14 3.00 0.88
N PHE A 43 -21.24 2.52 1.75
CA PHE A 43 -19.84 2.36 1.44
C PHE A 43 -19.62 1.31 0.33
N THR A 44 -18.71 1.61 -0.59
CA THR A 44 -18.20 0.66 -1.58
C THR A 44 -16.71 0.92 -1.79
N ARG A 45 -15.89 -0.09 -1.52
CA ARG A 45 -14.44 0.00 -1.63
C ARG A 45 -13.97 -0.04 -3.08
N THR A 46 -14.67 -0.77 -3.94
CA THR A 46 -14.43 -0.82 -5.38
C THR A 46 -14.51 0.57 -6.01
N LEU A 47 -15.46 1.40 -5.57
CA LEU A 47 -15.55 2.78 -6.01
C LEU A 47 -14.34 3.62 -5.58
N ILE A 48 -13.78 3.38 -4.40
CA ILE A 48 -12.53 4.04 -3.96
C ILE A 48 -11.38 3.62 -4.88
N TRP A 49 -11.11 2.33 -5.01
CA TRP A 49 -9.93 1.83 -5.70
C TRP A 49 -9.98 2.07 -7.21
N LYS A 50 -11.08 1.68 -7.87
CA LYS A 50 -11.24 1.91 -9.31
C LYS A 50 -11.46 3.40 -9.60
N GLY A 51 -12.12 4.12 -8.70
CA GLY A 51 -12.25 5.58 -8.76
C GLY A 51 -10.91 6.30 -8.76
N CYS A 52 -10.02 5.98 -7.81
CA CYS A 52 -8.73 6.65 -7.68
C CYS A 52 -7.68 6.20 -8.70
N LEU A 53 -7.69 4.93 -9.12
CA LEU A 53 -6.60 4.37 -9.93
C LEU A 53 -6.97 4.14 -11.40
N ILE A 54 -8.26 4.02 -11.74
CA ILE A 54 -8.72 3.79 -13.12
C ILE A 54 -9.50 4.98 -13.65
N THR A 55 -10.69 5.25 -13.10
CA THR A 55 -11.60 6.25 -13.68
C THR A 55 -11.16 7.69 -13.36
N LYS A 56 -10.55 7.93 -12.20
CA LYS A 56 -10.09 9.25 -11.73
C LYS A 56 -11.17 10.34 -11.79
N SER A 57 -12.45 9.94 -11.72
CA SER A 57 -13.61 10.79 -11.92
C SER A 57 -14.87 10.12 -11.37
N LEU A 58 -15.81 10.90 -10.85
CA LEU A 58 -17.17 10.45 -10.51
C LEU A 58 -18.17 10.66 -11.65
N ASN A 59 -17.74 11.20 -12.79
CA ASN A 59 -18.60 11.35 -13.95
C ASN A 59 -18.82 9.97 -14.62
N ILE A 60 -19.99 9.38 -14.36
CA ILE A 60 -20.38 8.04 -14.83
C ILE A 60 -20.25 7.92 -16.36
N ASN A 61 -20.46 9.01 -17.11
CA ASN A 61 -20.36 9.01 -18.57
C ASN A 61 -18.94 8.75 -19.09
N GLU A 62 -17.91 8.99 -18.28
CA GLU A 62 -16.51 8.75 -18.63
C GLU A 62 -16.03 7.35 -18.22
N TRP A 63 -16.80 6.62 -17.39
CA TRP A 63 -16.31 5.37 -16.80
C TRP A 63 -16.10 4.28 -17.84
N GLU A 64 -17.03 4.15 -18.80
CA GLU A 64 -16.96 3.10 -19.81
C GLU A 64 -15.71 3.22 -20.69
N SER A 65 -15.39 4.42 -21.17
CA SER A 65 -14.19 4.63 -21.99
C SER A 65 -12.92 4.40 -21.19
N ARG A 66 -12.83 4.93 -19.97
CA ARG A 66 -11.63 4.75 -19.12
C ARG A 66 -11.40 3.31 -18.70
N LEU A 67 -12.49 2.57 -18.39
CA LEU A 67 -12.42 1.14 -18.12
C LEU A 67 -11.97 0.38 -19.37
N HIS A 68 -12.52 0.72 -20.54
CA HIS A 68 -12.11 0.10 -21.80
C HIS A 68 -10.62 0.30 -22.06
N ASP A 69 -10.13 1.53 -22.01
CA ASP A 69 -8.73 1.88 -22.27
C ASP A 69 -7.77 1.13 -21.34
N SER A 70 -8.11 1.05 -20.05
CA SER A 70 -7.36 0.28 -19.06
C SER A 70 -7.38 -1.23 -19.34
N ARG A 71 -8.56 -1.81 -19.61
CA ARG A 71 -8.74 -3.25 -19.78
C ARG A 71 -8.11 -3.77 -21.07
N VAL A 72 -8.07 -2.96 -22.14
CA VAL A 72 -7.45 -3.35 -23.42
C VAL A 72 -5.97 -3.67 -23.25
N VAL A 73 -5.25 -2.96 -22.38
CA VAL A 73 -3.81 -3.19 -22.14
C VAL A 73 -3.57 -4.63 -21.65
N TYR A 74 -4.19 -5.04 -20.55
CA TYR A 74 -4.02 -6.38 -20.00
C TYR A 74 -4.56 -7.47 -20.95
N HIS A 75 -5.68 -7.20 -21.63
CA HIS A 75 -6.25 -8.12 -22.62
C HIS A 75 -5.33 -8.36 -23.82
N GLN A 76 -4.60 -7.33 -24.26
CA GLN A 76 -3.61 -7.48 -25.33
C GLN A 76 -2.37 -8.22 -24.84
N LEU A 77 -1.87 -7.89 -23.64
CA LEU A 77 -0.72 -8.57 -23.04
C LEU A 77 -0.94 -10.07 -22.91
N THR A 78 -2.07 -10.49 -22.33
CA THR A 78 -2.42 -11.91 -22.13
C THR A 78 -2.57 -12.72 -23.43
N LYS A 79 -2.70 -12.07 -24.59
CA LYS A 79 -2.76 -12.72 -25.90
C LYS A 79 -1.40 -12.93 -26.54
N ARG A 80 -0.36 -12.23 -26.09
CA ARG A 80 0.97 -12.36 -26.67
C ARG A 80 1.59 -13.69 -26.23
N SER A 81 2.27 -14.38 -27.14
CA SER A 81 2.92 -15.67 -26.87
C SER A 81 3.98 -15.57 -25.79
N ASP A 82 4.74 -14.47 -25.77
CA ASP A 82 5.78 -14.20 -24.78
C ASP A 82 5.22 -13.92 -23.37
N MET A 83 3.93 -13.64 -23.22
CA MET A 83 3.30 -13.31 -21.94
C MET A 83 2.45 -14.45 -21.37
N GLN A 84 2.31 -15.56 -22.10
CA GLN A 84 1.56 -16.71 -21.61
C GLN A 84 2.30 -17.38 -20.46
N VAL A 85 1.57 -17.65 -19.38
CA VAL A 85 2.12 -18.40 -18.25
C VAL A 85 2.39 -19.83 -18.72
N PRO A 86 3.63 -20.35 -18.58
CA PRO A 86 3.99 -21.68 -19.05
C PRO A 86 3.55 -22.77 -18.05
N TRP A 87 2.24 -22.93 -17.86
CA TRP A 87 1.64 -23.88 -16.91
C TRP A 87 2.08 -25.33 -17.12
N TRP A 88 2.44 -25.68 -18.35
CA TRP A 88 2.88 -27.02 -18.73
C TRP A 88 4.32 -27.33 -18.29
N GLU A 89 5.08 -26.32 -17.83
CA GLU A 89 6.43 -26.50 -17.27
C GLU A 89 6.40 -26.75 -15.75
N LEU A 90 5.22 -26.68 -15.11
CA LEU A 90 5.05 -27.12 -13.74
C LEU A 90 5.12 -28.65 -13.65
N SER A 91 5.41 -29.18 -12.45
CA SER A 91 5.36 -30.62 -12.22
C SER A 91 3.94 -31.15 -12.45
N HIS A 92 3.81 -32.36 -12.99
CA HIS A 92 2.52 -32.91 -13.45
C HIS A 92 1.53 -33.16 -12.30
N ASP A 93 2.04 -33.29 -11.08
CA ASP A 93 1.30 -33.42 -9.82
C ASP A 93 0.88 -32.06 -9.22
N HIS A 94 1.39 -30.94 -9.75
CA HIS A 94 1.04 -29.61 -9.26
C HIS A 94 -0.40 -29.24 -9.63
N TYR A 95 -1.19 -28.75 -8.69
CA TYR A 95 -2.62 -28.45 -8.89
C TYR A 95 -2.91 -27.32 -9.90
N LEU A 96 -1.90 -26.50 -10.22
CA LEU A 96 -1.96 -25.47 -11.28
C LEU A 96 -1.50 -25.96 -12.66
N TYR A 97 -0.98 -27.19 -12.77
CA TYR A 97 -0.53 -27.76 -14.03
C TYR A 97 -1.67 -27.76 -15.07
N GLN A 98 -1.37 -27.33 -16.29
CA GLN A 98 -2.30 -27.39 -17.42
C GLN A 98 -1.54 -27.76 -18.68
N THR A 99 -2.13 -28.64 -19.50
CA THR A 99 -1.53 -28.99 -20.79
C THR A 99 -1.73 -27.85 -21.80
N LYS A 100 -0.85 -27.76 -22.81
CA LYS A 100 -1.05 -26.86 -23.94
C LYS A 100 -2.41 -27.07 -24.64
N GLN A 101 -2.93 -28.30 -24.62
CA GLN A 101 -4.24 -28.61 -25.20
C GLN A 101 -5.40 -28.01 -24.38
N ASP A 102 -5.31 -28.07 -23.04
CA ASP A 102 -6.31 -27.49 -22.15
C ASP A 102 -6.41 -25.98 -22.36
N LEU A 103 -5.26 -25.31 -22.49
CA LEU A 103 -5.17 -23.87 -22.74
C LEU A 103 -5.78 -23.46 -24.09
N ARG A 104 -5.56 -24.25 -25.15
CA ARG A 104 -6.18 -24.01 -26.46
C ARG A 104 -7.72 -24.13 -26.38
N LYS A 105 -8.24 -25.07 -25.59
CA LYS A 105 -9.69 -25.21 -25.35
C LYS A 105 -10.24 -24.00 -24.60
N THR A 106 -9.64 -23.58 -23.48
CA THR A 106 -10.08 -22.38 -22.73
C THR A 106 -9.98 -21.10 -23.56
N ALA A 107 -8.92 -20.95 -24.35
CA ALA A 107 -8.78 -19.80 -25.26
C ALA A 107 -9.89 -19.76 -26.32
N SER A 108 -10.29 -20.92 -26.87
CA SER A 108 -11.40 -20.99 -27.84
C SER A 108 -12.76 -20.63 -27.23
N ILE A 109 -12.99 -20.98 -25.95
CA ILE A 109 -14.20 -20.61 -25.19
C ILE A 109 -14.22 -19.12 -24.88
N ARG A 110 -13.11 -18.56 -24.36
CA ARG A 110 -12.96 -17.11 -24.13
C ARG A 110 -13.14 -16.30 -25.42
N ARG A 111 -12.67 -16.82 -26.57
CA ARG A 111 -12.82 -16.16 -27.87
C ARG A 111 -14.28 -16.05 -28.31
N LYS A 112 -15.10 -17.07 -28.07
CA LYS A 112 -16.56 -17.04 -28.33
C LYS A 112 -17.29 -16.03 -27.43
N GLN A 113 -16.93 -15.92 -26.15
CA GLN A 113 -17.46 -14.89 -25.26
C GLN A 113 -17.00 -13.47 -25.68
N SER A 114 -15.76 -13.34 -26.17
CA SER A 114 -15.22 -12.05 -26.63
C SER A 114 -15.77 -11.56 -27.98
N GLN A 115 -16.50 -12.39 -28.74
CA GLN A 115 -17.15 -11.95 -29.98
C GLN A 115 -18.45 -11.17 -29.75
N SER A 116 -19.01 -11.17 -28.54
CA SER A 116 -20.12 -10.27 -28.19
C SER A 116 -19.68 -8.82 -27.96
N PHE A 117 -18.38 -8.52 -28.07
CA PHE A 117 -17.83 -7.15 -28.05
C PHE A 117 -17.96 -6.41 -29.37
N ARG A 118 -18.55 -7.03 -30.40
CA ARG A 118 -18.92 -6.33 -31.63
C ARG A 118 -20.40 -5.99 -31.57
N SER A 119 -20.72 -4.73 -31.30
CA SER A 119 -22.01 -4.16 -31.65
C SER A 119 -22.26 -4.35 -33.17
N PRO A 120 -23.52 -4.60 -33.59
CA PRO A 120 -23.83 -4.76 -35.00
C PRO A 120 -23.61 -3.43 -35.73
N THR A 121 -22.64 -3.38 -36.63
CA THR A 121 -22.43 -2.27 -37.55
C THR A 121 -23.61 -2.18 -38.52
N PRO A 122 -24.26 -1.01 -38.72
CA PRO A 122 -25.14 -0.82 -39.86
C PRO A 122 -24.31 -0.82 -41.16
N SER A 123 -24.95 -1.31 -42.21
CA SER A 123 -24.44 -1.59 -43.55
C SER A 123 -23.61 -0.48 -44.21
N ALA A 124 -22.69 -0.96 -45.06
CA ALA A 124 -21.65 -0.26 -45.83
C ALA A 124 -22.07 0.97 -46.66
N ALA A 125 -21.16 1.94 -46.74
CA ALA A 125 -20.90 2.73 -47.94
C ALA A 125 -19.40 3.12 -47.99
N PRO A 126 -18.75 3.18 -49.17
CA PRO A 126 -17.30 3.21 -49.28
C PRO A 126 -16.77 4.64 -49.22
N ARG A 127 -15.78 4.92 -48.36
CA ARG A 127 -14.99 6.16 -48.45
C ARG A 127 -13.50 5.92 -48.21
N ARG A 128 -12.76 6.74 -48.96
CA ARG A 128 -11.36 6.62 -49.38
C ARG A 128 -10.36 6.81 -48.23
N SER A 129 -9.20 6.21 -48.45
CA SER A 129 -7.96 6.31 -47.69
C SER A 129 -7.53 7.73 -47.32
N SER A 130 -7.20 7.96 -46.06
CA SER A 130 -6.10 8.83 -45.66
C SER A 130 -5.51 8.38 -44.32
N SER A 131 -4.20 8.17 -44.33
CA SER A 131 -3.34 7.78 -43.23
C SER A 131 -3.10 8.93 -42.26
N LEU A 132 -3.14 8.68 -40.94
CA LEU A 132 -2.36 9.40 -39.94
C LEU A 132 -2.21 8.53 -38.67
N SER A 133 -1.00 8.01 -38.47
CA SER A 133 -0.56 7.21 -37.34
C SER A 133 -0.13 8.13 -36.20
N GLY A 134 -0.93 8.23 -35.13
CA GLY A 134 -0.53 8.82 -33.86
C GLY A 134 -0.03 7.74 -32.90
N LYS A 135 1.29 7.61 -32.75
CA LYS A 135 1.94 6.73 -31.76
C LYS A 135 1.92 7.40 -30.39
N THR A 136 1.21 6.83 -29.42
CA THR A 136 1.40 7.14 -27.99
C THR A 136 2.40 6.13 -27.40
N THR A 137 3.68 6.48 -27.47
CA THR A 137 4.78 5.71 -26.87
C THR A 137 4.93 6.13 -25.40
N LEU A 138 4.89 5.16 -24.48
CA LEU A 138 5.26 5.36 -23.07
C LEU A 138 6.71 5.85 -22.99
N ALA A 139 6.95 6.93 -22.23
CA ALA A 139 8.23 7.58 -22.10
C ALA A 139 9.26 6.68 -21.40
N ARG A 140 10.17 6.10 -22.17
CA ARG A 140 11.41 5.49 -21.70
C ARG A 140 12.43 6.61 -21.47
N ILE A 141 12.86 6.81 -20.23
CA ILE A 141 13.94 7.74 -19.90
C ILE A 141 15.23 7.23 -20.56
N LYS A 142 15.85 8.08 -21.39
CA LYS A 142 17.16 7.87 -22.02
C LYS A 142 18.25 8.39 -21.09
N ASN A 143 19.31 7.60 -20.89
CA ASN A 143 20.73 7.97 -21.04
C ASN A 143 21.63 6.90 -20.38
N ILE A 144 22.48 6.23 -21.16
CA ILE A 144 23.95 6.34 -21.20
C ILE A 144 24.47 5.18 -22.07
N ASP A 145 25.47 5.53 -22.89
CA ASP A 145 26.00 4.84 -24.06
C ASP A 145 26.69 3.49 -23.82
N HIS A 146 26.82 2.74 -24.93
CA HIS A 146 27.40 1.40 -25.14
C HIS A 146 26.46 0.19 -25.01
N ASP A 147 25.68 -0.06 -26.07
CA ASP A 147 25.06 -1.36 -26.35
C ASP A 147 25.89 -2.13 -27.41
N PRO A 148 26.54 -3.25 -27.05
CA PRO A 148 27.33 -4.06 -27.99
C PRO A 148 26.50 -5.10 -28.76
N LEU A 149 25.17 -5.03 -28.80
CA LEU A 149 24.31 -6.03 -29.46
C LEU A 149 23.81 -5.66 -30.87
N GLN A 150 24.42 -4.69 -31.53
CA GLN A 150 24.09 -4.30 -32.92
C GLN A 150 24.66 -5.24 -34.01
N SER A 151 24.88 -6.52 -33.71
CA SER A 151 25.52 -7.45 -34.65
C SER A 151 24.76 -8.76 -34.89
N MET A 152 23.42 -8.78 -34.91
CA MET A 152 22.68 -9.90 -35.53
C MET A 152 21.43 -9.43 -36.28
N SER A 153 21.63 -8.71 -37.39
CA SER A 153 20.62 -8.60 -38.45
C SER A 153 20.68 -9.87 -39.32
N ARG A 154 19.80 -10.84 -39.04
CA ARG A 154 19.45 -11.88 -40.02
C ARG A 154 18.08 -11.61 -40.60
N SER A 155 18.08 -11.39 -41.90
CA SER A 155 16.92 -11.39 -42.78
C SER A 155 16.30 -12.79 -42.82
N SER A 156 15.04 -12.91 -42.43
CA SER A 156 14.21 -14.07 -42.78
C SER A 156 12.78 -13.60 -43.03
N THR A 157 12.33 -13.83 -44.25
CA THR A 157 10.96 -13.74 -44.73
C THR A 157 10.01 -14.59 -43.87
N PRO A 158 8.75 -14.16 -43.64
CA PRO A 158 7.83 -14.88 -42.76
C PRO A 158 7.25 -16.11 -43.47
N SER A 159 7.50 -17.29 -42.90
CA SER A 159 6.77 -18.53 -43.24
C SER A 159 5.44 -18.58 -42.48
N PRO A 160 4.36 -19.15 -43.06
CA PRO A 160 3.06 -19.29 -42.40
C PRO A 160 3.07 -20.51 -41.47
N GLY A 161 3.73 -20.35 -40.33
CA GLY A 161 3.72 -21.30 -39.22
C GLY A 161 4.24 -20.54 -38.02
N GLY A 162 3.34 -20.04 -37.17
CA GLY A 162 3.74 -19.28 -35.99
C GLY A 162 4.63 -20.14 -35.11
N GLU A 163 5.92 -19.83 -35.05
CA GLU A 163 6.85 -20.47 -34.13
C GLU A 163 6.31 -20.27 -32.71
N GLU A 164 5.91 -21.37 -32.06
CA GLU A 164 5.58 -21.33 -30.64
C GLU A 164 6.83 -20.92 -29.89
N MET A 165 6.85 -19.69 -29.39
CA MET A 165 7.94 -19.21 -28.55
C MET A 165 8.04 -20.10 -27.31
N THR A 166 9.16 -20.79 -27.17
CA THR A 166 9.45 -21.65 -26.02
C THR A 166 9.74 -20.77 -24.80
N PRO A 167 9.19 -21.10 -23.62
CA PRO A 167 9.53 -20.39 -22.39
C PRO A 167 11.02 -20.46 -22.12
N THR A 168 11.61 -19.34 -21.67
CA THR A 168 13.02 -19.31 -21.26
C THR A 168 13.17 -19.91 -19.85
N GLU A 169 14.39 -20.26 -19.46
CA GLU A 169 14.68 -20.69 -18.07
C GLU A 169 14.25 -19.64 -17.04
N GLN A 170 14.50 -18.36 -17.33
CA GLN A 170 14.06 -17.23 -16.51
C GLN A 170 12.53 -17.16 -16.36
N ASP A 171 11.78 -17.54 -17.40
CA ASP A 171 10.32 -17.58 -17.35
C ASP A 171 9.81 -18.67 -16.41
N ILE A 172 10.50 -19.81 -16.38
CA ILE A 172 10.16 -20.95 -15.52
C ILE A 172 10.50 -20.62 -14.07
N GLU A 173 11.69 -20.06 -13.80
CA GLU A 173 12.10 -19.60 -12.47
C GLU A 173 11.13 -18.53 -11.93
N LEU A 174 10.74 -17.56 -12.77
CA LEU A 174 9.74 -16.55 -12.42
C LEU A 174 8.41 -17.18 -12.02
N LEU A 175 7.91 -18.13 -12.82
CA LEU A 175 6.66 -18.84 -12.51
C LEU A 175 6.76 -19.59 -11.18
N GLN A 176 7.84 -20.36 -10.98
CA GLN A 176 8.04 -21.14 -9.77
C GLN A 176 8.13 -20.25 -8.52
N ALA A 177 8.87 -19.13 -8.60
CA ALA A 177 8.97 -18.18 -7.50
C ALA A 177 7.61 -17.59 -7.11
N ILE A 178 6.80 -17.19 -8.10
CA ILE A 178 5.46 -16.66 -7.85
C ILE A 178 4.55 -17.74 -7.24
N VAL A 179 4.57 -18.96 -7.76
CA VAL A 179 3.73 -20.07 -7.28
C VAL A 179 4.06 -20.41 -5.82
N LEU A 180 5.34 -20.53 -5.47
CA LEU A 180 5.80 -20.82 -4.11
C LEU A 180 5.31 -19.77 -3.09
N ASP A 181 5.28 -18.50 -3.51
CA ASP A 181 4.79 -17.41 -2.67
C ASP A 181 3.25 -17.39 -2.56
N ILE A 182 2.55 -17.65 -3.66
CA ILE A 182 1.08 -17.73 -3.69
C ILE A 182 0.57 -18.91 -2.86
N ASP A 183 1.29 -20.03 -2.78
CA ASP A 183 0.91 -21.13 -1.91
C ASP A 183 0.97 -20.81 -0.42
N ARG A 184 1.78 -19.83 -0.04
CA ARG A 184 1.95 -19.36 1.34
C ARG A 184 1.15 -18.08 1.63
N LEU A 185 0.34 -17.62 0.68
CA LEU A 185 -0.46 -16.42 0.81
C LEU A 185 -1.55 -16.60 1.88
N PHE A 186 -1.50 -15.77 2.93
CA PHE A 186 -2.48 -15.70 4.01
C PHE A 186 -3.02 -17.07 4.47
N PRO A 187 -2.20 -17.92 5.11
CA PRO A 187 -2.56 -19.30 5.44
C PRO A 187 -3.77 -19.43 6.38
N GLY A 188 -4.11 -18.37 7.13
CA GLY A 188 -5.30 -18.34 7.99
C GLY A 188 -6.60 -17.95 7.29
N GLU A 189 -6.56 -17.56 6.01
CA GLU A 189 -7.72 -17.05 5.28
C GLU A 189 -8.31 -18.14 4.38
N GLU A 190 -9.50 -18.64 4.75
CA GLU A 190 -10.19 -19.72 4.00
C GLU A 190 -10.39 -19.38 2.53
N PHE A 191 -10.58 -18.09 2.22
CA PHE A 191 -10.74 -17.59 0.86
C PHE A 191 -9.62 -18.04 -0.09
N PHE A 192 -8.38 -18.13 0.40
CA PHE A 192 -7.21 -18.53 -0.41
C PHE A 192 -6.86 -20.01 -0.28
N GLN A 193 -7.37 -20.71 0.75
CA GLN A 193 -6.98 -22.08 1.06
C GLN A 193 -8.03 -23.13 0.65
N ASN A 194 -9.31 -22.77 0.61
CA ASN A 194 -10.39 -23.73 0.47
C ASN A 194 -10.45 -24.33 -0.96
N SER A 195 -9.78 -25.46 -1.11
CA SER A 195 -9.69 -26.28 -2.33
C SER A 195 -10.79 -27.34 -2.40
N ASN A 196 -11.58 -27.49 -1.34
CA ASN A 196 -12.58 -28.54 -1.24
C ASN A 196 -13.90 -28.12 -1.90
N GLY A 197 -14.23 -28.79 -3.01
CA GLY A 197 -15.58 -28.93 -3.53
C GLY A 197 -16.48 -29.77 -2.62
N SER A 198 -16.45 -29.52 -1.31
CA SER A 198 -17.49 -29.98 -0.41
C SER A 198 -18.65 -29.01 -0.56
N SER A 199 -19.64 -29.43 -1.32
CA SER A 199 -20.97 -28.83 -1.40
C SER A 199 -21.55 -28.59 0.00
N ALA A 200 -21.24 -27.43 0.58
CA ALA A 200 -22.17 -26.79 1.49
C ALA A 200 -23.38 -26.44 0.64
N THR A 201 -24.44 -27.23 0.75
CA THR A 201 -25.76 -26.91 0.24
C THR A 201 -26.24 -25.61 0.90
N SER A 202 -25.81 -24.46 0.38
CA SER A 202 -26.51 -23.21 0.60
C SER A 202 -27.74 -23.23 -0.30
N SER A 203 -28.89 -23.42 0.32
CA SER A 203 -30.22 -23.44 -0.28
C SER A 203 -30.67 -22.06 -0.78
N SER A 204 -29.76 -21.27 -1.33
CA SER A 204 -30.04 -19.98 -1.96
C SER A 204 -29.21 -19.89 -3.23
N GLY A 205 -29.77 -20.40 -4.32
CA GLY A 205 -29.14 -20.36 -5.64
C GLY A 205 -28.90 -18.93 -6.09
N THR A 206 -27.64 -18.47 -6.04
CA THR A 206 -26.94 -17.57 -6.97
C THR A 206 -25.69 -16.97 -6.30
N SER A 207 -24.57 -17.70 -6.33
CA SER A 207 -23.24 -17.09 -6.34
C SER A 207 -22.24 -18.15 -6.81
N ALA A 208 -21.65 -17.97 -7.98
CA ALA A 208 -20.55 -18.82 -8.44
C ALA A 208 -19.31 -18.48 -7.61
N THR A 209 -19.09 -19.20 -6.52
CA THR A 209 -17.85 -19.12 -5.74
C THR A 209 -16.71 -19.69 -6.58
N HIS A 210 -15.77 -18.82 -7.01
CA HIS A 210 -14.51 -19.29 -7.58
C HIS A 210 -13.79 -20.14 -6.54
N SER A 211 -13.31 -21.33 -6.94
CA SER A 211 -12.49 -22.16 -6.06
C SER A 211 -11.17 -21.47 -5.72
N ALA A 212 -10.55 -21.83 -4.58
CA ALA A 212 -9.23 -21.30 -4.21
C ALA A 212 -8.19 -21.50 -5.34
N VAL A 213 -8.27 -22.61 -6.07
CA VAL A 213 -7.42 -22.89 -7.25
C VAL A 213 -7.61 -21.82 -8.34
N SER A 214 -8.86 -21.41 -8.63
CA SER A 214 -9.12 -20.36 -9.60
C SER A 214 -8.57 -19.01 -9.15
N ILE A 215 -8.67 -18.69 -7.86
CA ILE A 215 -8.14 -17.44 -7.29
C ILE A 215 -6.61 -17.43 -7.39
N LYS A 216 -5.95 -18.49 -6.93
CA LYS A 216 -4.48 -18.63 -7.03
C LYS A 216 -4.00 -18.54 -8.47
N ARG A 217 -4.73 -19.17 -9.42
CA ARG A 217 -4.43 -19.03 -10.86
C ARG A 217 -4.50 -17.57 -11.32
N HIS A 218 -5.57 -16.84 -10.97
CA HIS A 218 -5.70 -15.43 -11.33
C HIS A 218 -4.55 -14.58 -10.78
N LEU A 219 -4.17 -14.78 -9.51
CA LEU A 219 -3.06 -14.06 -8.89
C LEU A 219 -1.74 -14.33 -9.60
N VAL A 220 -1.44 -15.60 -9.91
CA VAL A 220 -0.23 -15.98 -10.65
C VAL A 220 -0.24 -15.37 -12.06
N GLU A 221 -1.35 -15.42 -12.80
CA GLU A 221 -1.45 -14.80 -14.13
C GLU A 221 -1.17 -13.30 -14.10
N ILE A 222 -1.78 -12.59 -13.14
CA ILE A 222 -1.59 -11.14 -13.00
C ILE A 222 -0.12 -10.83 -12.64
N LEU A 223 0.44 -11.51 -11.65
CA LEU A 223 1.83 -11.28 -11.19
C LEU A 223 2.84 -11.63 -12.26
N TYR A 224 2.63 -12.72 -13.01
CA TYR A 224 3.53 -13.15 -14.06
C TYR A 224 3.61 -12.09 -15.17
N VAL A 225 2.45 -11.69 -15.71
CA VAL A 225 2.38 -10.65 -16.75
C VAL A 225 2.91 -9.32 -16.20
N TRP A 226 2.54 -8.92 -14.98
CA TRP A 226 3.02 -7.70 -14.36
C TRP A 226 4.54 -7.69 -14.19
N SER A 227 5.14 -8.81 -13.78
CA SER A 227 6.57 -8.94 -13.57
C SER A 227 7.34 -8.84 -14.89
N LYS A 228 6.81 -9.41 -15.98
CA LYS A 228 7.41 -9.30 -17.32
C LYS A 228 7.30 -7.90 -17.92
N CYS A 229 6.31 -7.12 -17.52
CA CYS A 229 6.18 -5.72 -17.94
C CYS A 229 7.04 -4.74 -17.13
N ASN A 230 7.49 -5.13 -15.94
CA ASN A 230 8.23 -4.29 -15.00
C ASN A 230 9.62 -4.88 -14.71
N LEU A 231 10.31 -4.38 -13.69
CA LEU A 231 11.68 -4.81 -13.31
C LEU A 231 11.71 -6.16 -12.56
N GLY A 232 10.88 -7.11 -13.01
CA GLY A 232 10.76 -8.45 -12.45
C GLY A 232 9.90 -8.56 -11.20
N TYR A 233 9.76 -9.78 -10.71
CA TYR A 233 9.03 -10.10 -9.49
C TYR A 233 9.86 -9.80 -8.24
N LYS A 234 9.22 -9.25 -7.22
CA LYS A 234 9.81 -9.05 -5.89
C LYS A 234 8.90 -9.68 -4.84
N GLN A 235 9.49 -10.49 -3.95
CA GLN A 235 8.77 -11.11 -2.85
C GLN A 235 8.03 -10.06 -2.01
N GLY A 236 6.79 -10.37 -1.65
CA GLY A 236 5.87 -9.48 -0.93
C GLY A 236 4.82 -8.81 -1.81
N ILE A 237 5.09 -8.60 -3.11
CA ILE A 237 4.09 -8.03 -4.04
C ILE A 237 2.87 -8.95 -4.19
N HIS A 238 3.06 -10.27 -4.04
CA HIS A 238 1.95 -11.23 -4.03
C HIS A 238 0.96 -11.00 -2.89
N GLU A 239 1.42 -10.57 -1.72
CA GLU A 239 0.55 -10.25 -0.59
C GLU A 239 -0.23 -8.96 -0.82
N ILE A 240 0.41 -7.96 -1.43
CA ILE A 240 -0.24 -6.71 -1.81
C ILE A 240 -1.36 -7.00 -2.80
N LEU A 241 -1.07 -7.74 -3.88
CA LEU A 241 -2.10 -8.13 -4.84
C LEU A 241 -3.17 -9.01 -4.18
N GLY A 242 -2.78 -9.94 -3.32
CA GLY A 242 -3.70 -10.83 -2.60
C GLY A 242 -4.74 -10.05 -1.80
N LEU A 243 -4.32 -9.06 -1.00
CA LEU A 243 -5.25 -8.25 -0.22
C LEU A 243 -6.18 -7.42 -1.11
N ILE A 244 -5.67 -6.82 -2.18
CA ILE A 244 -6.50 -6.06 -3.14
C ILE A 244 -7.51 -6.98 -3.83
N TYR A 245 -7.07 -8.17 -4.26
CA TYR A 245 -7.94 -9.18 -4.87
C TYR A 245 -9.06 -9.56 -3.92
N TYR A 246 -8.73 -9.94 -2.67
CA TYR A 246 -9.70 -10.33 -1.66
C TYR A 246 -10.78 -9.26 -1.48
N SER A 247 -10.34 -8.01 -1.33
CA SER A 247 -11.24 -6.88 -1.11
C SER A 247 -12.17 -6.61 -2.30
N LEU A 248 -11.64 -6.56 -3.52
CA LEU A 248 -12.44 -6.20 -4.70
C LEU A 248 -13.34 -7.35 -5.17
N TYR A 249 -12.93 -8.59 -4.92
CA TYR A 249 -13.72 -9.77 -5.26
C TYR A 249 -15.05 -9.80 -4.49
N GLN A 250 -15.06 -9.43 -3.21
CA GLN A 250 -16.27 -9.45 -2.38
C GLN A 250 -17.41 -8.57 -2.93
N GLU A 251 -17.06 -7.43 -3.50
CA GLU A 251 -18.03 -6.47 -4.07
C GLU A 251 -18.33 -6.73 -5.56
N SER A 252 -17.57 -7.60 -6.21
CA SER A 252 -17.75 -7.89 -7.63
C SER A 252 -19.03 -8.71 -7.91
N ILE A 253 -19.56 -8.56 -9.12
CA ILE A 253 -20.79 -9.23 -9.59
C ILE A 253 -20.66 -9.69 -11.04
N PHE A 254 -21.43 -10.70 -11.43
CA PHE A 254 -21.68 -10.98 -12.84
C PHE A 254 -22.82 -10.10 -13.33
N ILE A 255 -22.59 -9.32 -14.38
CA ILE A 255 -23.65 -8.49 -14.96
C ILE A 255 -24.60 -9.40 -15.77
N PRO A 256 -25.91 -9.43 -15.44
CA PRO A 256 -26.89 -10.20 -16.22
C PRO A 256 -27.00 -9.67 -17.65
N GLN A 257 -27.13 -10.57 -18.63
CA GLN A 257 -27.36 -10.22 -20.04
C GLN A 257 -28.83 -9.91 -20.35
N THR A 258 -29.59 -9.37 -19.38
CA THR A 258 -31.00 -9.07 -19.55
C THR A 258 -31.21 -7.63 -20.03
N ASN A 259 -32.13 -7.42 -20.97
CA ASN A 259 -32.48 -6.08 -21.49
C ASN A 259 -33.27 -5.20 -20.48
N THR A 260 -33.29 -5.58 -19.21
CA THR A 260 -34.07 -4.92 -18.15
C THR A 260 -33.28 -3.85 -17.41
N ILE A 261 -31.96 -3.76 -17.64
CA ILE A 261 -31.06 -2.82 -16.96
C ILE A 261 -30.96 -1.55 -17.81
N SER A 262 -31.14 -0.38 -17.20
CA SER A 262 -31.01 0.89 -17.91
C SER A 262 -29.55 1.12 -18.35
N VAL A 263 -29.35 1.94 -19.39
CA VAL A 263 -28.01 2.23 -19.91
C VAL A 263 -27.12 2.88 -18.85
N ASP A 264 -27.68 3.75 -18.01
CA ASP A 264 -26.93 4.44 -16.96
C ASP A 264 -26.59 3.53 -15.79
N ASP A 265 -27.50 2.65 -15.37
CA ASP A 265 -27.22 1.63 -14.37
C ASP A 265 -26.13 0.66 -14.85
N LEU A 266 -26.16 0.29 -16.13
CA LEU A 266 -25.15 -0.59 -16.72
C LEU A 266 -23.76 0.04 -16.67
N LYS A 267 -23.62 1.36 -16.84
CA LYS A 267 -22.33 2.06 -16.69
C LYS A 267 -21.78 1.92 -15.27
N ILE A 268 -22.65 1.98 -14.25
CA ILE A 268 -22.26 1.77 -12.86
C ILE A 268 -21.83 0.32 -12.64
N LEU A 269 -22.66 -0.64 -13.06
CA LEU A 269 -22.38 -2.07 -12.86
C LEU A 269 -21.11 -2.53 -13.57
N LYS A 270 -20.75 -1.94 -14.73
CA LYS A 270 -19.48 -2.21 -15.43
C LYS A 270 -18.23 -1.96 -14.57
N LEU A 271 -18.32 -1.07 -13.58
CA LEU A 271 -17.26 -0.85 -12.59
C LEU A 271 -17.06 -2.06 -11.66
N TYR A 272 -18.09 -2.89 -11.46
CA TYR A 272 -18.11 -4.04 -10.55
C TYR A 272 -18.10 -5.39 -11.26
N ASP A 273 -17.93 -5.41 -12.59
CA ASP A 273 -17.99 -6.63 -13.39
C ASP A 273 -16.86 -7.60 -13.06
N LEU A 274 -17.22 -8.77 -12.53
CA LEU A 274 -16.30 -9.83 -12.14
C LEU A 274 -15.51 -10.39 -13.34
N ASN A 275 -16.09 -10.37 -14.54
CA ASN A 275 -15.39 -10.83 -15.76
C ASN A 275 -14.13 -10.00 -16.05
N TYR A 276 -14.10 -8.77 -15.55
CA TYR A 276 -13.00 -7.83 -15.73
C TYR A 276 -12.14 -7.64 -14.49
N LEU A 277 -12.41 -8.35 -13.40
CA LEU A 277 -11.68 -8.17 -12.15
C LEU A 277 -10.16 -8.31 -12.36
N ASN A 278 -9.69 -9.32 -13.10
CA ASN A 278 -8.25 -9.49 -13.36
C ASN A 278 -7.63 -8.35 -14.15
N HIS A 279 -8.37 -7.78 -15.11
CA HIS A 279 -7.91 -6.64 -15.92
C HIS A 279 -7.78 -5.38 -15.06
N ASP A 280 -8.78 -5.15 -14.22
CA ASP A 280 -8.83 -4.01 -13.32
C ASP A 280 -7.75 -4.15 -12.24
N LEU A 281 -7.54 -5.35 -11.69
CA LEU A 281 -6.48 -5.65 -10.73
C LEU A 281 -5.08 -5.44 -11.28
N PHE A 282 -4.81 -5.83 -12.52
CA PHE A 282 -3.52 -5.54 -13.17
C PHE A 282 -3.26 -4.04 -13.23
N THR A 283 -4.27 -3.26 -13.63
CA THR A 283 -4.15 -1.79 -13.72
C THR A 283 -4.00 -1.17 -12.33
N ILE A 284 -4.77 -1.64 -11.34
CA ILE A 284 -4.72 -1.18 -9.96
C ILE A 284 -3.35 -1.48 -9.35
N LEU A 285 -2.83 -2.70 -9.49
CA LEU A 285 -1.51 -3.08 -8.98
C LEU A 285 -0.43 -2.17 -9.58
N ASN A 286 -0.49 -1.95 -10.90
CA ASN A 286 0.46 -1.07 -11.59
C ASN A 286 0.37 0.38 -11.09
N GLY A 287 -0.84 0.94 -10.96
CA GLY A 287 -1.04 2.28 -10.43
C GLY A 287 -0.60 2.41 -8.97
N PHE A 288 -0.93 1.43 -8.14
CA PHE A 288 -0.64 1.43 -6.71
C PHE A 288 0.84 1.20 -6.39
N ILE A 289 1.55 0.36 -7.14
CA ILE A 289 2.96 0.06 -6.88
C ILE A 289 3.91 0.95 -7.70
N MET A 290 3.66 1.10 -9.00
CA MET A 290 4.59 1.83 -9.88
C MET A 290 4.33 3.34 -9.82
N THR A 291 3.09 3.78 -10.04
CA THR A 291 2.78 5.21 -10.17
C THR A 291 2.84 5.98 -8.84
N SER A 292 2.64 5.30 -7.71
CA SER A 292 2.70 5.92 -6.37
C SER A 292 4.13 6.20 -5.87
N GLY A 293 5.15 5.69 -6.56
CA GLY A 293 6.55 5.75 -6.11
C GLY A 293 6.97 4.64 -5.13
N ILE A 294 6.06 3.73 -4.75
CA ILE A 294 6.37 2.58 -3.88
C ILE A 294 7.47 1.72 -4.49
N PHE A 295 7.35 1.37 -5.77
CA PHE A 295 8.34 0.52 -6.44
C PHE A 295 9.74 1.16 -6.42
N GLY A 296 9.84 2.41 -6.86
CA GLY A 296 11.11 3.14 -6.92
C GLY A 296 11.83 3.23 -5.58
N LYS A 297 11.08 3.50 -4.49
CA LYS A 297 11.68 3.65 -3.16
C LYS A 297 11.97 2.33 -2.45
N PHE A 298 11.12 1.32 -2.58
CA PHE A 298 11.19 0.12 -1.73
C PHE A 298 11.66 -1.15 -2.47
N TYR A 299 11.59 -1.18 -3.80
CA TYR A 299 11.72 -2.41 -4.60
C TYR A 299 12.69 -2.34 -5.79
N GLU A 300 12.91 -1.16 -6.36
CA GLU A 300 13.70 -0.99 -7.59
C GLU A 300 15.14 -1.47 -7.42
N ASN A 301 15.81 -1.03 -6.35
CA ASN A 301 17.14 -1.49 -5.96
C ASN A 301 17.36 -1.33 -4.45
N GLU A 302 18.31 -2.08 -3.90
CA GLU A 302 18.62 -2.05 -2.45
C GLU A 302 19.17 -0.70 -2.00
N THR A 303 19.89 0.02 -2.86
CA THR A 303 20.43 1.36 -2.54
C THR A 303 19.33 2.37 -2.25
N ASN A 304 18.25 2.38 -3.04
CA ASN A 304 17.09 3.24 -2.84
C ASN A 304 16.38 2.92 -1.53
N LEU A 305 16.26 1.62 -1.20
CA LEU A 305 15.70 1.16 0.06
C LEU A 305 16.56 1.60 1.25
N LEU A 306 17.88 1.41 1.20
CA LEU A 306 18.79 1.85 2.25
C LEU A 306 18.79 3.38 2.43
N THR A 307 18.72 4.14 1.33
CA THR A 307 18.57 5.60 1.39
C THR A 307 17.26 6.01 2.06
N THR A 308 16.17 5.28 1.77
CA THR A 308 14.87 5.48 2.43
C THR A 308 14.94 5.17 3.92
N ILE A 309 15.64 4.11 4.32
CA ILE A 309 15.83 3.74 5.74
C ILE A 309 16.66 4.80 6.47
N GLU A 310 17.68 5.37 5.82
CA GLU A 310 18.45 6.47 6.39
C GLU A 310 17.60 7.73 6.55
N ASP A 311 16.81 8.07 5.54
CA ASP A 311 15.85 9.17 5.61
C ASP A 311 14.80 8.97 6.72
N PHE A 312 14.34 7.73 6.92
CA PHE A 312 13.53 7.35 8.06
C PHE A 312 14.26 7.61 9.39
N ASN A 313 15.52 7.19 9.54
CA ASN A 313 16.28 7.40 10.78
C ASN A 313 16.45 8.89 11.10
N ILE A 314 16.75 9.70 10.09
CA ILE A 314 16.85 11.17 10.22
C ILE A 314 15.54 11.73 10.74
N LYS A 315 14.42 11.43 10.08
CA LYS A 315 13.08 11.89 10.48
C LYS A 315 12.71 11.41 11.88
N PHE A 316 13.02 10.15 12.18
CA PHE A 316 12.73 9.53 13.47
C PHE A 316 13.49 10.21 14.60
N MET A 317 14.78 10.51 14.40
CA MET A 317 15.58 11.27 15.37
C MET A 317 15.00 12.66 15.64
N LYS A 318 14.46 13.35 14.61
CA LYS A 318 13.85 14.68 14.78
C LYS A 318 12.52 14.62 15.54
N ILE A 319 11.74 13.57 15.33
CA ILE A 319 10.41 13.41 15.96
C ILE A 319 10.53 12.86 17.38
N ASP A 320 11.36 11.84 17.61
CA ASP A 320 11.58 11.24 18.93
C ASP A 320 13.02 10.79 19.13
N GLN A 321 13.85 11.72 19.61
CA GLN A 321 15.26 11.46 19.87
C GLN A 321 15.49 10.36 20.92
N PHE A 322 14.57 10.15 21.86
CA PHE A 322 14.78 9.21 22.95
C PHE A 322 14.65 7.75 22.49
N ILE A 323 13.58 7.44 21.73
CA ILE A 323 13.44 6.09 21.16
C ILE A 323 14.56 5.84 20.16
N HIS A 324 14.87 6.81 19.30
CA HIS A 324 15.96 6.70 18.34
C HIS A 324 17.31 6.40 19.04
N TYR A 325 17.65 7.15 20.09
CA TYR A 325 18.88 6.89 20.86
C TYR A 325 18.89 5.51 21.52
N ASN A 326 17.75 5.08 22.09
CA ASN A 326 17.65 3.77 22.72
C ASN A 326 17.91 2.65 21.71
N LEU A 327 17.23 2.66 20.56
CA LEU A 327 17.40 1.62 19.54
C LEU A 327 18.79 1.66 18.90
N THR A 328 19.19 2.83 18.39
CA THR A 328 20.39 2.96 17.56
C THR A 328 21.69 3.00 18.38
N SER A 329 21.72 3.77 19.47
CA SER A 329 22.97 4.02 20.21
C SER A 329 23.15 3.10 21.41
N LYS A 330 22.09 2.91 22.21
CA LYS A 330 22.15 2.08 23.43
C LYS A 330 22.12 0.59 23.08
N LEU A 331 21.14 0.16 22.28
CA LEU A 331 20.97 -1.24 21.91
C LEU A 331 21.77 -1.64 20.66
N LYS A 332 22.26 -0.68 19.87
CA LYS A 332 22.92 -0.93 18.58
C LYS A 332 22.06 -1.77 17.64
N LEU A 333 20.75 -1.57 17.69
CA LEU A 333 19.78 -2.24 16.84
C LEU A 333 19.66 -1.50 15.52
N GLU A 334 20.18 -2.09 14.45
CA GLU A 334 20.12 -1.51 13.12
C GLU A 334 18.67 -1.52 12.58
N SER A 335 18.20 -0.37 12.11
CA SER A 335 16.82 -0.22 11.63
C SER A 335 16.46 -1.19 10.50
N GLN A 336 17.43 -1.54 9.66
CA GLN A 336 17.26 -2.46 8.53
C GLN A 336 16.78 -3.87 8.94
N LEU A 337 17.10 -4.33 10.16
CA LEU A 337 16.74 -5.67 10.64
C LEU A 337 15.24 -5.88 10.79
N TRP A 338 14.47 -4.81 10.99
CA TRP A 338 13.03 -4.90 11.24
C TRP A 338 12.19 -4.07 10.25
N ILE A 339 12.69 -2.92 9.79
CA ILE A 339 11.86 -1.98 9.01
C ILE A 339 11.65 -2.41 7.54
N ILE A 340 12.54 -3.23 6.98
CA ILE A 340 12.45 -3.64 5.56
C ILE A 340 11.08 -4.26 5.26
N ARG A 341 10.60 -5.12 6.17
CA ARG A 341 9.30 -5.77 6.02
C ARG A 341 8.14 -4.75 6.10
N TYR A 342 8.22 -3.81 7.04
CA TYR A 342 7.21 -2.75 7.22
C TYR A 342 7.05 -1.91 5.94
N LEU A 343 8.17 -1.56 5.31
CA LEU A 343 8.19 -0.77 4.08
C LEU A 343 7.70 -1.58 2.88
N ARG A 344 8.27 -2.78 2.65
CA ARG A 344 7.91 -3.59 1.50
C ARG A 344 6.44 -4.00 1.55
N LEU A 345 5.95 -4.45 2.71
CA LEU A 345 4.57 -4.91 2.86
C LEU A 345 3.59 -3.81 3.27
N LEU A 346 4.01 -2.53 3.30
CA LEU A 346 3.15 -1.38 3.59
C LEU A 346 2.32 -1.58 4.88
N LEU A 347 2.99 -2.07 5.93
CA LEU A 347 2.44 -2.39 7.26
C LEU A 347 1.47 -3.58 7.34
N LEU A 348 1.27 -4.33 6.25
CA LEU A 348 0.34 -5.45 6.19
C LEU A 348 0.58 -6.52 7.27
N ARG A 349 1.84 -6.86 7.54
CA ARG A 349 2.20 -7.90 8.52
C ARG A 349 2.21 -7.40 9.96
N GLU A 350 2.26 -6.09 10.14
CA GLU A 350 2.32 -5.41 11.43
C GLU A 350 0.92 -5.14 11.97
N ILE A 351 -0.02 -4.88 11.06
CA ILE A 351 -1.43 -4.74 11.40
C ILE A 351 -2.12 -6.11 11.47
N ILE A 352 -1.72 -7.06 10.61
CA ILE A 352 -2.20 -8.45 10.50
C ILE A 352 -3.68 -8.56 10.07
N ASP A 353 -4.56 -7.70 10.57
CA ASP A 353 -5.96 -7.64 10.18
C ASP A 353 -6.12 -7.06 8.77
N LEU A 354 -6.62 -7.89 7.85
CA LEU A 354 -6.77 -7.52 6.45
C LEU A 354 -7.74 -6.35 6.26
N GLU A 355 -8.84 -6.30 7.02
CA GLU A 355 -9.84 -5.25 6.90
C GLU A 355 -9.32 -3.89 7.44
N THR A 356 -8.61 -3.89 8.56
CA THR A 356 -7.92 -2.68 9.04
C THR A 356 -6.84 -2.22 8.08
N THR A 357 -6.06 -3.16 7.52
CA THR A 357 -4.97 -2.83 6.57
C THR A 357 -5.51 -2.21 5.29
N ILE A 358 -6.52 -2.83 4.65
CA ILE A 358 -7.10 -2.28 3.42
C ILE A 358 -7.76 -0.92 3.69
N SER A 359 -8.35 -0.71 4.86
CA SER A 359 -8.94 0.59 5.24
C SER A 359 -7.89 1.70 5.42
N ILE A 360 -6.66 1.35 5.81
CA ILE A 360 -5.53 2.29 5.76
C ILE A 360 -5.18 2.59 4.30
N TRP A 361 -5.09 1.57 3.45
CA TRP A 361 -4.76 1.73 2.04
C TRP A 361 -5.81 2.54 1.27
N ASP A 362 -7.10 2.43 1.64
CA ASP A 362 -8.18 3.31 1.14
C ASP A 362 -7.82 4.79 1.34
N LYS A 363 -7.29 5.15 2.52
CA LYS A 363 -6.83 6.52 2.81
C LYS A 363 -5.55 6.88 2.06
N LEU A 364 -4.59 5.94 1.93
CA LEU A 364 -3.35 6.18 1.20
C LEU A 364 -3.61 6.53 -0.27
N ILE A 365 -4.50 5.77 -0.92
CA ILE A 365 -4.85 5.95 -2.34
C ILE A 365 -5.69 7.22 -2.57
N ALA A 366 -6.58 7.54 -1.64
CA ALA A 366 -7.33 8.79 -1.68
C ALA A 366 -6.47 10.02 -1.36
N SER A 367 -5.28 9.83 -0.78
CA SER A 367 -4.39 10.92 -0.43
C SER A 367 -3.73 11.56 -1.66
N SER A 368 -3.39 12.85 -1.54
CA SER A 368 -2.61 13.58 -2.53
C SER A 368 -1.11 13.58 -2.23
N VAL A 369 -0.68 12.96 -1.13
CA VAL A 369 0.72 12.93 -0.69
C VAL A 369 1.44 11.67 -1.19
N SER A 370 2.78 11.71 -1.14
CA SER A 370 3.64 10.56 -1.43
C SER A 370 3.36 9.42 -0.45
N ILE A 371 2.83 8.29 -0.95
CA ILE A 371 2.52 7.11 -0.14
C ILE A 371 3.77 6.60 0.60
N PRO A 372 4.93 6.41 -0.06
CA PRO A 372 6.13 5.94 0.63
C PRO A 372 6.55 6.81 1.82
N ASP A 373 6.51 8.13 1.65
CA ASP A 373 6.92 9.09 2.68
C ASP A 373 5.92 9.12 3.84
N LEU A 374 4.63 9.01 3.54
CA LEU A 374 3.59 8.93 4.55
C LEU A 374 3.73 7.66 5.40
N ILE A 375 4.07 6.52 4.78
CA ILE A 375 4.36 5.27 5.48
C ILE A 375 5.50 5.45 6.49
N LEU A 376 6.57 6.20 6.17
CA LEU A 376 7.66 6.47 7.13
C LEU A 376 7.12 7.15 8.40
N PHE A 377 6.27 8.16 8.26
CA PHE A 377 5.66 8.85 9.40
C PHE A 377 4.68 7.97 10.18
N MET A 378 3.95 7.10 9.49
CA MET A 378 3.09 6.11 10.15
C MET A 378 3.90 5.13 10.98
N ILE A 379 5.04 4.65 10.48
CA ILE A 379 5.96 3.79 11.24
C ILE A 379 6.43 4.51 12.51
N ILE A 380 6.90 5.76 12.39
CA ILE A 380 7.37 6.54 13.55
C ILE A 380 6.24 6.70 14.58
N GLN A 381 5.02 6.99 14.14
CA GLN A 381 3.87 7.09 15.04
C GLN A 381 3.54 5.75 15.73
N LEU A 382 3.67 4.62 15.04
CA LEU A 382 3.50 3.29 15.64
C LEU A 382 4.56 3.01 16.70
N LEU A 383 5.82 3.42 16.48
CA LEU A 383 6.88 3.29 17.48
C LEU A 383 6.61 4.16 18.72
N ILE A 384 6.12 5.38 18.54
CA ILE A 384 5.73 6.25 19.66
C ILE A 384 4.65 5.59 20.52
N GLN A 385 3.69 4.89 19.92
CA GLN A 385 2.61 4.22 20.66
C GLN A 385 3.11 3.09 21.57
N ILE A 386 4.23 2.44 21.23
CA ILE A 386 4.83 1.37 22.04
C ILE A 386 6.10 1.83 22.77
N LYS A 387 6.30 3.15 22.87
CA LYS A 387 7.49 3.75 23.48
C LYS A 387 7.83 3.20 24.89
N PRO A 388 6.89 3.02 25.83
CA PRO A 388 7.23 2.52 27.16
C PRO A 388 7.86 1.13 27.11
N ASP A 389 7.31 0.25 26.26
CA ASP A 389 7.79 -1.11 26.08
C ASP A 389 9.19 -1.10 25.43
N LEU A 390 9.41 -0.28 24.40
CA LEU A 390 10.73 -0.13 23.74
C LEU A 390 11.82 0.38 24.68
N ILE A 391 11.48 1.29 25.61
CA ILE A 391 12.47 1.87 26.53
C ILE A 391 12.89 0.88 27.61
N ALA A 392 11.95 0.08 28.08
CA ALA A 392 12.15 -0.91 29.14
C ALA A 392 12.88 -2.17 28.63
N SER A 393 12.73 -2.47 27.34
CA SER A 393 13.25 -3.68 26.71
C SER A 393 14.77 -3.67 26.52
N ASP A 394 15.37 -4.87 26.53
CA ASP A 394 16.73 -5.11 26.05
C ASP A 394 16.77 -5.30 24.51
N PHE A 395 17.93 -5.68 23.96
CA PHE A 395 18.09 -5.89 22.51
C PHE A 395 17.12 -6.95 21.95
N SER A 396 17.04 -8.11 22.61
CA SER A 396 16.26 -9.26 22.13
C SER A 396 14.77 -8.98 22.25
N GLU A 397 14.36 -8.38 23.36
CA GLU A 397 12.98 -7.98 23.61
C GLU A 397 12.53 -6.90 22.61
N CYS A 398 13.35 -5.86 22.36
CA CYS A 398 13.07 -4.83 21.36
C CYS A 398 12.93 -5.41 19.96
N LEU A 399 13.88 -6.24 19.53
CA LEU A 399 13.81 -6.86 18.19
C LEU A 399 12.57 -7.74 18.07
N SER A 400 12.26 -8.54 19.10
CA SER A 400 11.05 -9.35 19.12
C SER A 400 9.78 -8.50 19.04
N LEU A 401 9.70 -7.41 19.79
CA LEU A 401 8.57 -6.48 19.82
C LEU A 401 8.37 -5.78 18.47
N LEU A 402 9.45 -5.40 17.78
CA LEU A 402 9.40 -4.81 16.45
C LEU A 402 9.06 -5.85 15.37
N LEU A 403 9.52 -7.09 15.48
CA LEU A 403 9.12 -8.14 14.54
C LEU A 403 7.69 -8.63 14.75
N HIS A 404 7.11 -8.42 15.93
CA HIS A 404 5.76 -8.82 16.31
C HIS A 404 5.00 -7.66 16.96
N TYR A 405 4.78 -6.60 16.18
CA TYR A 405 4.12 -5.38 16.67
C TYR A 405 2.80 -5.71 17.40
N PRO A 406 2.58 -5.21 18.64
CA PRO A 406 1.46 -5.59 19.47
C PRO A 406 0.16 -4.86 19.06
N ILE A 407 -0.23 -4.93 17.79
CA ILE A 407 -1.33 -4.16 17.20
C ILE A 407 -2.64 -4.30 17.96
N LYS A 408 -2.96 -5.49 18.48
CA LYS A 408 -4.19 -5.74 19.24
C LYS A 408 -4.26 -4.90 20.52
N LYS A 409 -3.11 -4.70 21.19
CA LYS A 409 -3.00 -3.82 22.37
C LYS A 409 -3.22 -2.37 21.93
N THR A 410 -2.51 -1.94 20.89
CA THR A 410 -2.60 -0.58 20.32
C THR A 410 -4.02 -0.22 19.88
N ILE A 411 -4.74 -1.12 19.19
CA ILE A 411 -6.12 -0.89 18.76
C ILE A 411 -7.06 -0.81 19.96
N LYS A 412 -6.91 -1.69 20.97
CA LYS A 412 -7.72 -1.65 22.20
C LYS A 412 -7.55 -0.32 22.94
N GLU A 413 -6.32 0.17 23.06
CA GLU A 413 -6.01 1.47 23.67
C GLU A 413 -6.63 2.65 22.90
N ASN A 414 -6.86 2.48 21.59
CA ASN A 414 -7.56 3.46 20.74
C ASN A 414 -9.10 3.26 20.70
N ASN A 415 -9.67 2.41 21.55
CA ASN A 415 -11.09 2.02 21.63
C ASN A 415 -11.68 1.30 20.40
N SER A 416 -11.28 1.64 19.16
CA SER A 416 -11.73 0.97 17.94
C SER A 416 -10.71 1.02 16.80
N PRO A 417 -10.77 0.06 15.84
CA PRO A 417 -9.93 0.08 14.64
C PRO A 417 -10.10 1.37 13.82
N GLU A 418 -11.32 1.89 13.69
CA GLU A 418 -11.59 3.12 12.93
C GLU A 418 -10.94 4.35 13.53
N ILE A 419 -11.01 4.50 14.86
CA ILE A 419 -10.37 5.61 15.57
C ILE A 419 -8.86 5.48 15.42
N PHE A 420 -8.31 4.27 15.55
CA PHE A 420 -6.91 3.99 15.31
C PHE A 420 -6.47 4.39 13.89
N ILE A 421 -7.16 3.92 12.84
CA ILE A 421 -6.85 4.24 11.44
C ILE A 421 -6.90 5.75 11.19
N ASN A 422 -7.95 6.40 11.68
CA ASN A 422 -8.13 7.85 11.52
C ASN A 422 -7.03 8.64 12.25
N ASN A 423 -6.67 8.23 13.47
CA ASN A 423 -5.58 8.85 14.23
C ASN A 423 -4.22 8.62 13.57
N LEU A 424 -3.94 7.39 13.11
CA LEU A 424 -2.70 7.03 12.41
C LEU A 424 -2.53 7.88 11.16
N TYR A 425 -3.55 7.95 10.32
CA TYR A 425 -3.49 8.77 9.10
C TYR A 425 -3.40 10.27 9.41
N LYS A 426 -4.27 10.82 10.27
CA LYS A 426 -4.32 12.27 10.55
C LYS A 426 -3.04 12.79 11.19
N ASP A 427 -2.48 12.07 12.15
CA ASP A 427 -1.25 12.49 12.82
C ASP A 427 -0.04 12.33 11.89
N SER A 428 0.02 11.26 11.08
CA SER A 428 1.07 11.09 10.06
C SER A 428 1.04 12.15 8.97
N ILE A 429 -0.15 12.60 8.54
CA ILE A 429 -0.29 13.73 7.60
C ILE A 429 0.25 15.03 8.19
N LYS A 430 0.00 15.30 9.49
CA LYS A 430 0.57 16.50 10.15
C LYS A 430 2.10 16.46 10.17
N LEU A 431 2.68 15.29 10.47
CA LEU A 431 4.13 15.11 10.40
C LEU A 431 4.65 15.30 8.96
N TYR A 432 3.98 14.71 7.97
CA TYR A 432 4.33 14.87 6.55
C TYR A 432 4.29 16.32 6.08
N GLN A 433 3.30 17.09 6.51
CA GLN A 433 3.20 18.51 6.20
C GLN A 433 4.36 19.31 6.80
N ALA A 434 4.86 18.91 7.96
CA ALA A 434 6.00 19.53 8.65
C ALA A 434 7.36 18.91 8.28
N ARG A 435 7.44 18.02 7.27
CA ARG A 435 8.64 17.21 6.96
C ARG A 435 9.94 17.99 6.70
N ASN A 436 9.84 19.27 6.36
CA ASN A 436 10.98 20.16 6.08
C ASN A 436 11.28 21.13 7.25
N GLU A 437 10.54 21.04 8.35
CA GLU A 437 10.62 21.95 9.50
C GLU A 437 11.04 21.16 10.76
N ASP A 438 12.35 20.99 10.97
CA ASP A 438 12.90 20.19 12.08
C ASP A 438 12.30 20.51 13.46
N LEU A 439 12.21 21.79 13.80
CA LEU A 439 11.66 22.24 15.09
C LEU A 439 10.20 21.82 15.24
N LYS A 440 9.42 21.91 14.16
CA LYS A 440 8.00 21.57 14.15
C LYS A 440 7.79 20.07 14.22
N LEU A 441 8.64 19.27 13.57
CA LEU A 441 8.64 17.81 13.74
C LEU A 441 8.88 17.40 15.19
N TYR A 442 9.85 18.04 15.85
CA TYR A 442 10.14 17.82 17.26
C TYR A 442 8.94 18.19 18.16
N GLU A 443 8.33 19.35 17.94
CA GLU A 443 7.13 19.78 18.69
C GLU A 443 5.94 18.84 18.47
N LEU A 444 5.71 18.38 17.23
CA LEU A 444 4.68 17.42 16.92
C LEU A 444 4.97 16.06 17.58
N GLY A 445 6.21 15.60 17.55
CA GLY A 445 6.64 14.38 18.25
C GLY A 445 6.38 14.43 19.76
N ASN A 446 6.65 15.57 20.40
CA ASN A 446 6.30 15.79 21.80
C ASN A 446 4.78 15.75 22.05
N LYS A 447 3.98 16.35 21.15
CA LYS A 447 2.51 16.27 21.24
C LYS A 447 2.00 14.85 21.08
N LEU A 448 2.57 14.06 20.17
CA LEU A 448 2.23 12.64 20.00
C LEU A 448 2.62 11.82 21.24
N ASN A 449 3.78 12.10 21.82
CA ASN A 449 4.20 11.46 23.07
C ASN A 449 3.22 11.74 24.22
N VAL A 450 2.79 12.99 24.39
CA VAL A 450 1.78 13.34 25.41
C VAL A 450 0.44 12.65 25.11
N LYS A 451 0.05 12.56 23.84
CA LYS A 451 -1.20 11.92 23.41
C LYS A 451 -1.21 10.41 23.70
N TYR A 452 -0.17 9.69 23.30
CA TYR A 452 -0.13 8.22 23.37
C TYR A 452 0.52 7.69 24.65
N ASN A 453 1.36 8.48 25.33
CA ASN A 453 2.07 8.09 26.55
C ASN A 453 1.92 9.12 27.67
N PRO A 454 0.68 9.47 28.08
CA PRO A 454 0.44 10.56 29.04
C PRO A 454 1.09 10.36 30.41
N ASN A 455 1.30 9.10 30.81
CA ASN A 455 1.88 8.73 32.11
C ASN A 455 3.42 8.65 32.10
N LEU A 456 4.05 8.77 30.93
CA LEU A 456 5.48 8.59 30.78
C LEU A 456 6.21 9.91 31.06
N LYS A 457 6.67 10.10 32.31
CA LYS A 457 7.49 11.26 32.70
C LYS A 457 8.98 10.96 32.51
N ILE A 458 9.52 11.23 31.33
CA ILE A 458 10.96 11.14 31.09
C ILE A 458 11.60 12.46 31.53
N SER A 459 12.25 12.47 32.70
CA SER A 459 13.14 13.56 33.09
C SER A 459 14.53 13.27 32.55
N MET A 460 14.98 14.01 31.54
CA MET A 460 16.40 14.06 31.16
C MET A 460 17.14 14.85 32.24
N SER A 461 17.54 14.17 33.31
CA SER A 461 18.52 14.72 34.23
C SER A 461 19.87 14.67 33.51
N TYR A 462 20.33 15.80 33.00
CA TYR A 462 21.75 15.96 32.66
C TYR A 462 22.53 15.94 33.98
N THR A 463 22.87 14.74 34.46
CA THR A 463 23.85 14.61 35.52
C THR A 463 25.19 15.05 34.91
N ASN A 464 25.58 16.29 35.19
CA ASN A 464 26.99 16.66 35.17
C ASN A 464 27.69 15.70 36.14
N SER A 465 28.22 14.60 35.61
CA SER A 465 29.10 13.70 36.34
C SER A 465 30.44 14.39 36.53
N ALA A 466 30.45 15.34 37.46
CA ALA A 466 31.63 15.96 38.01
C ALA A 466 31.24 16.59 39.36
N ARG A 467 31.10 15.76 40.40
CA ARG A 467 31.77 15.94 41.70
C ARG A 467 31.24 15.00 42.77
N SER A 468 32.22 14.40 43.45
CA SER A 468 32.21 14.08 44.87
C SER A 468 31.36 12.90 45.32
N SER A 469 31.98 11.72 45.27
CA SER A 469 31.82 10.70 46.29
C SER A 469 32.22 11.28 47.65
N MET A 470 31.23 11.73 48.43
CA MET A 470 31.35 11.75 49.89
C MET A 470 30.07 11.19 50.49
N SER A 471 30.27 10.11 51.22
CA SER A 471 29.35 9.46 52.13
C SER A 471 28.73 10.44 53.12
N SER A 472 27.42 10.31 53.37
CA SER A 472 26.90 10.39 54.73
C SER A 472 25.47 9.87 54.82
N ILE A 473 25.35 8.83 55.62
CA ILE A 473 24.17 8.29 56.29
C ILE A 473 23.46 9.40 57.07
N ASN A 474 22.13 9.53 56.94
CA ASN A 474 21.26 9.57 58.11
C ASN A 474 19.77 9.37 57.79
N SER A 475 19.15 8.63 58.69
CA SER A 475 17.77 8.15 58.74
C SER A 475 16.83 9.10 59.51
N ASN A 476 15.54 8.97 59.20
CA ASN A 476 14.33 9.23 60.02
C ASN A 476 13.94 10.67 60.39
N GLY A 477 12.64 10.96 60.26
CA GLY A 477 11.99 12.05 60.98
C GLY A 477 10.75 12.61 60.29
N SER A 478 9.59 12.32 60.86
CA SER A 478 8.25 12.73 60.45
C SER A 478 7.93 14.22 60.68
N THR A 479 6.76 14.61 60.16
CA THR A 479 5.82 15.66 60.60
C THR A 479 5.84 17.09 60.00
N THR A 480 4.61 17.44 59.57
CA THR A 480 3.90 18.73 59.64
C THR A 480 4.03 19.80 58.54
N ARG A 481 2.85 20.13 58.01
CA ARG A 481 2.49 21.27 57.14
C ARG A 481 2.77 22.60 57.84
N VAL A 482 3.33 23.57 57.10
CA VAL A 482 3.01 25.00 57.24
C VAL A 482 2.98 25.62 55.84
N SER A 483 1.94 26.40 55.60
CA SER A 483 1.63 27.16 54.39
C SER A 483 1.94 28.63 54.60
N SER A 484 2.69 29.26 53.70
CA SER A 484 2.46 30.64 53.22
C SER A 484 3.53 31.09 52.20
N GLU A 485 3.04 31.71 51.12
CA GLU A 485 3.63 32.81 50.35
C GLU A 485 5.08 32.70 49.82
N ILE A 486 5.22 32.59 48.50
CA ILE A 486 6.16 33.33 47.62
C ILE A 486 5.74 33.01 46.18
N SER A 487 4.99 33.91 45.56
CA SER A 487 4.54 33.80 44.17
C SER A 487 4.80 35.11 43.44
N THR A 488 6.05 35.34 43.03
CA THR A 488 6.42 36.29 41.95
C THR A 488 7.86 36.10 41.45
N SER A 489 8.82 35.65 42.28
CA SER A 489 10.25 35.53 41.85
C SER A 489 10.61 34.30 41.01
N ARG A 490 9.72 33.30 40.91
CA ARG A 490 10.02 32.00 40.25
C ARG A 490 9.78 32.00 38.73
N MET A 491 9.00 32.94 38.21
CA MET A 491 8.73 33.04 36.77
C MET A 491 9.83 33.78 36.01
N GLU A 492 10.40 34.85 36.58
CA GLU A 492 11.53 35.59 35.98
C GLU A 492 12.77 34.69 35.83
N SER A 493 13.11 33.90 36.86
CA SER A 493 14.24 32.96 36.83
C SER A 493 14.13 31.87 35.75
N LYS A 494 12.90 31.47 35.36
CA LYS A 494 12.69 30.44 34.33
C LYS A 494 12.82 31.01 32.92
N ALA A 495 12.37 32.25 32.72
CA ALA A 495 12.52 32.97 31.46
C ALA A 495 13.99 33.32 31.20
N GLU A 496 14.72 33.78 32.22
CA GLU A 496 16.15 34.06 32.12
C GLU A 496 16.98 32.81 31.83
N LYS A 497 16.64 31.66 32.45
CA LYS A 497 17.30 30.37 32.15
C LYS A 497 17.07 29.91 30.72
N LEU A 498 15.85 30.08 30.20
CA LEU A 498 15.53 29.74 28.80
C LEU A 498 16.26 30.68 27.81
N GLN A 499 16.35 31.97 28.11
CA GLN A 499 17.11 32.93 27.30
C GLN A 499 18.61 32.61 27.31
N PHE A 500 19.16 32.23 28.46
CA PHE A 500 20.56 31.83 28.59
C PHE A 500 20.86 30.54 27.82
N GLU A 501 19.98 29.53 27.88
CA GLU A 501 20.12 28.31 27.08
C GLU A 501 20.01 28.58 25.57
N LYS A 502 19.08 29.44 25.15
CA LYS A 502 18.95 29.86 23.75
C LYS A 502 20.24 30.52 23.25
N MET A 503 20.79 31.45 24.02
CA MET A 503 22.05 32.13 23.69
C MET A 503 23.22 31.14 23.58
N ARG A 504 23.28 30.15 24.47
CA ARG A 504 24.31 29.11 24.45
C ARG A 504 24.20 28.19 23.24
N LEU A 505 22.97 27.87 22.81
CA LEU A 505 22.71 27.07 21.61
C LEU A 505 23.13 27.84 20.34
N GLU A 506 22.78 29.13 20.24
CA GLU A 506 23.19 29.99 19.12
C GLU A 506 24.72 30.12 19.02
N MET A 507 25.42 30.26 20.15
CA MET A 507 26.89 30.29 20.20
C MET A 507 27.52 28.98 19.69
N ARG A 508 26.93 27.82 20.04
CA ARG A 508 27.39 26.51 19.55
C ARG A 508 27.15 26.32 18.06
N LEU A 509 25.98 26.75 17.57
CA LEU A 509 25.66 26.70 16.15
C LEU A 509 26.57 27.63 15.34
N LYS A 510 26.86 28.84 15.84
CA LYS A 510 27.86 29.74 15.22
C LYS A 510 29.25 29.12 15.18
N LYS A 511 29.69 28.50 16.27
CA LYS A 511 31.00 27.84 16.31
C LYS A 511 31.08 26.66 15.34
N LYS A 512 30.05 25.81 15.30
CA LYS A 512 29.98 24.67 14.36
C LYS A 512 29.88 25.12 12.90
N ALA A 513 29.16 26.20 12.62
CA ALA A 513 29.11 26.81 11.29
C ALA A 513 30.47 27.40 10.87
N GLN A 514 31.20 28.03 11.79
CA GLN A 514 32.56 28.52 11.52
C GLN A 514 33.58 27.39 11.30
N GLU A 515 33.43 26.26 12.00
CA GLU A 515 34.25 25.06 11.79
C GLU A 515 33.97 24.40 10.43
N MET A 516 32.72 24.45 9.94
CA MET A 516 32.35 23.94 8.61
C MET A 516 32.78 24.84 7.44
N ILE A 517 33.17 26.09 7.68
CA ILE A 517 33.66 27.03 6.63
C ILE A 517 35.19 26.96 6.50
N LYS A 518 35.89 26.26 7.41
CA LYS A 518 37.36 26.14 7.43
C LYS A 518 37.90 24.79 6.96
N HIS A 519 37.05 23.92 6.42
CA HIS A 519 37.39 22.72 5.66
C HIS A 519 36.69 22.79 4.30
#